data_AF-A0A932HZ25-F1
#
_entry.id   AF-A0A932HZ25-F1
#
_cell.length_a   1.000
_cell.length_b   1.000
_cell.length_c   1.000
_cell.angle_alpha   90.00
_cell.angle_beta   90.00
_cell.angle_gamma   90.00
#
_symmetry.space_group_name_H-M   'P 1'
#
loop_
_entity.id
_entity.type
_entity.pdbx_description
1 polymer ?
#
loop_
_entity_poly.entity_id
_entity_poly.type
_entity_poly.pdbx_seq_one_letter_code
_entity_poly.pdbx_strand_id
1 'polypeptide(L)'
;QAIFARRGAFERIGGYAGLPLFEDWDLCTRLKREGRLAIIPAPVLTSARRIEAWGKWKCFKLWWGLSLLYALGVPAERLARFYEDVR
;
A
#
# COMPACT_ATOMS: atom_id res chain seq x y z
N GLN A 1 2.39 -7.49 -3.93
CA GLN A 1 1.65 -6.44 -4.66
C GLN A 1 1.87 -6.65 -6.16
N ALA A 2 1.09 -6.01 -7.02
CA ALA A 2 1.26 -6.08 -8.48
C ALA A 2 0.93 -4.73 -9.11
N ILE A 3 1.91 -3.82 -9.08
CA ILE A 3 1.79 -2.47 -9.64
C ILE A 3 2.74 -2.37 -10.83
N PHE A 4 2.21 -1.89 -11.96
CA PHE A 4 2.99 -1.67 -13.18
C PHE A 4 2.91 -0.21 -13.58
N ALA A 5 4.05 0.39 -13.91
CA ALA A 5 4.16 1.76 -14.37
C ALA A 5 5.16 1.84 -15.52
N ARG A 6 5.00 2.82 -16.41
CA ARG A 6 6.02 3.12 -17.42
C ARG A 6 7.27 3.64 -16.70
N ARG A 7 8.45 3.14 -17.11
CA ARG A 7 9.75 3.54 -16.53
C ARG A 7 9.90 5.05 -16.38
N GLY A 8 9.69 5.81 -17.46
CA GLY A 8 9.86 7.27 -17.42
C GLY A 8 8.90 7.98 -16.46
N ALA A 9 7.68 7.45 -16.23
CA ALA A 9 6.77 8.01 -15.24
C ALA A 9 7.24 7.71 -13.81
N PHE A 10 7.72 6.48 -13.57
CA PHE A 10 8.28 6.08 -12.28
C PHE A 10 9.52 6.89 -11.91
N GLU A 11 10.42 7.11 -12.86
CA GLU A 11 11.63 7.93 -12.68
C GLU A 11 11.28 9.40 -12.42
N ARG A 12 10.33 9.98 -13.16
CA ARG A 12 9.90 11.38 -12.96
C ARG A 12 9.33 11.65 -11.57
N ILE A 13 8.61 10.69 -10.99
CA ILE A 13 8.08 10.84 -9.63
C ILE A 13 9.13 10.54 -8.54
N GLY A 14 10.33 10.08 -8.92
CA GLY A 14 11.41 9.75 -7.97
C GLY A 14 11.31 8.35 -7.35
N GLY A 15 10.57 7.42 -7.97
CA GLY A 15 10.45 6.05 -7.50
C GLY A 15 9.60 5.88 -6.24
N TYR A 16 9.88 4.85 -5.42
CA TYR A 16 9.19 4.65 -4.15
C TYR A 16 9.63 5.67 -3.10
N ALA A 17 8.67 6.15 -2.31
CA ALA A 17 8.99 6.87 -1.09
C ALA A 17 9.50 5.86 -0.05
N GLY A 18 10.50 6.23 0.76
CA GLY A 18 11.03 5.41 1.86
C GLY A 18 10.08 5.29 3.05
N LEU A 19 8.77 5.17 2.79
CA LEU A 19 7.75 5.03 3.83
C LEU A 19 7.80 3.60 4.38
N PRO A 20 7.64 3.43 5.70
CA PRO A 20 7.59 2.10 6.31
C PRO A 20 6.25 1.37 6.10
N LEU A 21 5.23 2.10 5.66
CA LEU A 21 3.90 1.59 5.35
C LEU A 21 3.26 2.51 4.30
N PHE A 22 2.32 1.99 3.51
CA PHE A 22 1.60 2.74 2.47
C PHE A 22 2.47 3.28 1.32
N GLU A 23 3.66 2.70 1.10
CA GLU A 23 4.52 3.07 -0.04
C GLU A 23 3.80 2.96 -1.40
N ASP A 24 2.92 1.96 -1.56
CA ASP A 24 2.12 1.74 -2.75
C ASP A 24 1.03 2.80 -2.93
N TRP A 25 0.38 3.20 -1.83
CA TRP A 25 -0.67 4.22 -1.87
C TRP A 25 -0.06 5.54 -2.32
N ASP A 26 1.07 5.91 -1.73
CA ASP A 26 1.85 7.07 -2.12
C ASP A 26 2.29 6.98 -3.59
N LEU A 27 2.85 5.84 -4.01
CA LEU A 27 3.26 5.60 -5.39
C LEU A 27 2.09 5.80 -6.37
N CYS A 28 0.95 5.16 -6.13
CA CYS A 28 -0.24 5.30 -6.97
C CYS A 28 -0.74 6.74 -6.97
N THR A 29 -0.72 7.43 -5.83
CA THR A 29 -1.16 8.83 -5.72
C THR A 29 -0.27 9.75 -6.55
N ARG A 30 1.06 9.58 -6.50
CA ARG A 30 2.01 10.34 -7.33
C ARG A 30 1.88 9.98 -8.81
N LEU A 31 1.77 8.70 -9.17
CA LEU A 31 1.56 8.26 -10.56
C LEU A 31 0.24 8.78 -11.16
N LYS A 32 -0.82 8.91 -10.35
CA LYS A 32 -2.09 9.48 -10.78
C LYS A 32 -1.97 10.95 -11.20
N ARG A 33 -0.97 11.68 -10.71
CA ARG A 33 -0.68 13.06 -11.14
C ARG A 33 0.03 13.10 -12.50
N GLU A 34 0.78 12.05 -12.84
CA GLU A 34 1.49 11.91 -14.12
C GLU A 34 0.60 11.41 -15.28
N GLY A 35 -0.59 10.88 -14.99
CA GLY A 35 -1.48 10.35 -16.01
C GLY A 35 -2.61 9.48 -15.47
N ARG A 36 -3.11 8.58 -16.31
CA ARG A 36 -4.25 7.71 -15.99
C ARG A 36 -3.78 6.42 -15.34
N LEU A 37 -4.47 6.01 -14.28
CA LEU A 37 -4.38 4.67 -13.71
C LEU A 37 -5.51 3.80 -14.24
N ALA A 38 -5.22 2.52 -14.45
CA ALA A 38 -6.20 1.52 -14.85
C ALA A 38 -6.07 0.28 -13.96
N ILE A 39 -7.19 -0.37 -13.68
CA ILE A 39 -7.23 -1.65 -12.98
C ILE A 39 -7.25 -2.75 -14.04
N ILE A 40 -6.27 -3.64 -13.98
CA ILE A 40 -6.23 -4.83 -14.86
C ILE A 40 -7.12 -5.90 -14.21
N PRO A 41 -8.14 -6.44 -14.91
CA PRO A 41 -9.05 -7.44 -14.36
C PRO A 41 -8.40 -8.83 -14.35
N ALA A 42 -7.25 -8.94 -13.68
CA ALA A 42 -6.48 -10.18 -13.54
C ALA A 42 -6.16 -10.42 -12.06
N PRO A 43 -6.50 -11.59 -11.49
CA PRO A 43 -6.17 -11.90 -10.11
C PRO A 43 -4.67 -12.15 -9.96
N VAL A 44 -4.14 -11.79 -8.79
CA VAL A 44 -2.77 -12.08 -8.39
C VAL A 44 -2.81 -12.91 -7.12
N LEU A 45 -2.16 -14.08 -7.14
CA LEU A 45 -2.07 -14.93 -5.96
C LEU A 45 -1.07 -14.32 -4.97
N THR A 46 -1.50 -14.15 -3.73
CA THR A 46 -0.66 -13.66 -2.63
C THR A 46 -0.69 -14.63 -1.45
N SER A 47 0.33 -14.55 -0.60
CA SER A 47 0.45 -15.38 0.60
C SER A 47 -0.64 -15.07 1.62
N ALA A 48 -1.32 -16.09 2.14
CA ALA A 48 -2.36 -15.97 3.17
C ALA A 48 -1.82 -15.94 4.61
N ARG A 49 -0.49 -16.03 4.82
CA ARG A 49 0.15 -16.18 6.14
C ARG A 49 -0.40 -15.26 7.23
N ARG A 50 -0.58 -13.96 6.93
CA ARG A 50 -1.04 -12.98 7.91
C ARG A 50 -2.51 -13.20 8.30
N ILE A 51 -3.34 -13.59 7.34
CA ILE A 51 -4.75 -13.93 7.58
C ILE A 51 -4.85 -15.22 8.41
N GLU A 52 -3.99 -16.20 8.14
CA GLU A 52 -3.91 -17.44 8.92
C GLU A 52 -3.45 -17.19 10.35
N ALA A 53 -2.44 -16.34 10.55
CA ALA A 53 -1.90 -16.03 11.88
C ALA A 53 -2.83 -15.15 12.74
N TRP A 54 -3.49 -14.15 12.15
CA TRP A 54 -4.27 -13.16 12.90
C TRP A 54 -5.79 -13.36 12.80
N GLY A 55 -6.25 -14.17 11.84
CA GLY A 55 -7.65 -14.29 11.49
C GLY A 55 -8.13 -13.14 10.58
N LYS A 56 -9.09 -13.47 9.72
CA LYS A 56 -9.68 -12.56 8.71
C LYS A 56 -10.16 -11.23 9.30
N TRP A 57 -10.87 -11.28 10.43
CA TRP A 57 -11.48 -10.09 11.06
C TRP A 57 -10.45 -9.14 11.69
N LYS A 58 -9.38 -9.68 12.30
CA LYS A 58 -8.32 -8.85 12.88
C LYS A 58 -7.54 -8.16 11.76
N CYS A 59 -7.16 -8.89 10.71
CA CYS A 59 -6.53 -8.32 9.52
C CYS A 59 -7.39 -7.23 8.88
N PHE A 60 -8.68 -7.50 8.67
CA PHE A 60 -9.59 -6.54 8.06
C PHE A 60 -9.65 -5.24 8.87
N LYS A 61 -9.96 -5.32 10.18
CA LYS A 61 -10.07 -4.14 11.06
C LYS A 61 -8.77 -3.34 11.12
N LEU A 62 -7.62 -4.02 11.20
CA LEU A 62 -6.33 -3.35 11.23
C LEU A 62 -6.08 -2.57 9.93
N TRP A 63 -6.19 -3.23 8.78
CA TRP A 63 -5.96 -2.57 7.49
C TRP A 63 -6.93 -1.42 7.23
N TRP A 64 -8.20 -1.60 7.60
CA TRP A 64 -9.21 -0.56 7.47
C TRP A 64 -8.88 0.66 8.35
N GLY A 65 -8.53 0.42 9.62
CA GLY A 65 -8.15 1.48 10.57
C GLY A 65 -6.88 2.23 10.15
N LEU A 66 -5.83 1.51 9.75
CA LEU A 66 -4.59 2.13 9.28
C LEU A 66 -4.83 2.95 8.01
N SER A 67 -5.63 2.42 7.06
CA SER A 67 -5.96 3.13 5.82
C SER A 67 -6.76 4.42 6.09
N LEU A 68 -7.72 4.37 7.02
CA LEU A 68 -8.49 5.54 7.42
C LEU A 68 -7.59 6.61 8.07
N LEU A 69 -6.71 6.21 9.00
CA LEU A 69 -5.80 7.15 9.66
C LEU A 69 -4.80 7.77 8.67
N TYR A 70 -4.30 6.97 7.71
CA TYR A 70 -3.44 7.49 6.65
C TYR A 70 -4.18 8.48 5.75
N ALA A 71 -5.43 8.18 5.38
CA ALA A 71 -6.28 9.10 4.61
C ALA A 71 -6.59 10.40 5.36
N LEU A 72 -6.62 10.37 6.70
CA LEU A 72 -6.76 11.55 7.56
C LEU A 72 -5.44 12.33 7.75
N GLY A 73 -4.34 11.90 7.11
CA GLY A 73 -3.04 12.58 7.14
C GLY A 73 -2.12 12.17 8.29
N VAL A 74 -2.39 11.06 8.99
CA VAL A 74 -1.46 10.53 9.99
C VAL A 74 -0.21 9.99 9.29
N PRO A 75 1.01 10.40 9.71
CA PRO A 75 2.25 9.94 9.07
C PRO A 75 2.42 8.41 9.13
N ALA A 76 2.93 7.83 8.04
CA ALA A 76 3.12 6.39 7.90
C ALA A 76 4.05 5.81 8.98
N GLU A 77 5.03 6.58 9.45
CA GLU A 77 5.98 6.23 10.51
C GLU A 77 5.28 6.03 11.85
N ARG A 78 4.19 6.76 12.10
CA ARG A 78 3.36 6.56 13.29
C ARG A 78 2.47 5.33 13.13
N LEU A 79 1.92 5.12 11.93
CA LEU A 79 1.05 3.97 11.63
C LEU A 79 1.80 2.64 11.66
N ALA A 80 3.06 2.63 11.22
CA ALA A 80 3.94 1.46 11.28
C ALA A 80 4.12 0.93 12.71
N ARG A 81 4.01 1.77 13.75
CA ARG A 81 4.10 1.32 15.15
C ARG A 81 2.92 0.46 15.58
N PHE A 82 1.77 0.62 14.93
CA PHE A 82 0.58 -0.19 15.17
C PHE A 82 0.53 -1.44 14.29
N TYR A 83 1.50 -1.58 13.38
CA TYR A 83 1.61 -2.68 12.45
C TYR A 83 2.82 -3.54 12.84
N GLU A 84 2.58 -4.60 13.58
CA GLU A 84 3.61 -5.61 13.83
C GLU A 84 3.95 -6.35 12.53
N ASP A 85 5.24 -6.39 12.18
CA ASP A 85 5.70 -7.12 11.01
C ASP A 85 5.70 -8.62 11.32
N VAL A 86 4.61 -9.30 10.93
CA VAL A 86 4.57 -10.76 10.87
C VAL A 86 5.29 -11.16 9.59
N ARG A 87 6.61 -11.31 9.69
CA ARG A 87 7.47 -11.78 8.60
C ARG A 87 7.65 -13.29 8.63
#